data_AF-A0A690LSU1-F1
#
_entry.id   AF-A0A690LSU1-F1
#
_cell.length_a   1.000
_cell.length_b   1.000
_cell.length_c   1.000
_cell.angle_alpha   90.00
_cell.angle_beta   90.00
_cell.angle_gamma   90.00
#
_symmetry.space_group_name_H-M   'P 1'
#
loop_
_entity.id
_entity.type
_entity.pdbx_description
1 polymer ?
#
loop_
_entity_poly.entity_id
_entity_poly.type
_entity_poly.pdbx_seq_one_letter_code
_entity_poly.pdbx_strand_id
1 'polypeptide(L)'
;IFTTNGEVWKKQRELLRPSFEMTRISKVFNLMSEAVSDMMKRFEKYPNASIIEVDEAMTFITADVIFRTIMSSKLDEEQGKKILDAFVTFQEQSVHTAMRRMFRFPKWLSYVLGDRKRAKA
;
A
#
# COMPACT_ATOMS: atom_id res chain seq x y z
N ILE A 1 10.40 8.90 5.21
CA ILE A 1 9.90 9.49 3.94
C ILE A 1 8.49 10.07 4.10
N PHE A 2 7.50 9.32 4.61
CA PHE A 2 6.13 9.84 4.75
C PHE A 2 5.88 10.72 5.98
N THR A 3 6.80 10.73 6.95
CA THR A 3 6.65 11.45 8.23
C THR A 3 7.81 12.39 8.54
N THR A 4 8.83 12.42 7.67
CA THR A 4 10.09 13.16 7.85
C THR A 4 10.17 14.29 6.83
N ASN A 5 10.86 15.39 7.19
CA ASN A 5 11.05 16.58 6.34
C ASN A 5 12.53 17.01 6.32
N GLY A 6 12.89 17.92 5.41
CA GLY A 6 14.22 18.53 5.32
C GLY A 6 15.35 17.53 5.07
N GLU A 7 16.50 17.75 5.71
CA GLU A 7 17.70 16.91 5.51
C GLU A 7 17.47 15.43 5.87
N VAL A 8 16.65 15.15 6.89
CA VAL A 8 16.32 13.77 7.27
C VAL A 8 15.54 13.07 6.16
N TRP A 9 14.57 13.77 5.56
CA TRP A 9 13.84 13.24 4.41
C TRP A 9 14.74 13.01 3.21
N LYS A 10 15.61 13.99 2.91
CA LYS A 10 16.54 13.94 1.77
C LYS A 10 17.46 12.72 1.88
N LYS A 11 18.08 12.52 3.05
CA LYS A 11 18.94 11.37 3.32
C LYS A 11 18.18 10.04 3.18
N GLN A 12 16.97 9.94 3.72
CA GLN A 12 16.15 8.72 3.58
C GLN A 12 15.75 8.45 2.13
N ARG A 13 15.42 9.49 1.35
CA ARG A 13 15.03 9.36 -0.06
C ARG A 13 16.20 8.89 -0.92
N GLU A 14 17.40 9.43 -0.71
CA GLU A 14 18.60 9.02 -1.41
C GLU A 14 18.92 7.53 -1.17
N LEU A 15 18.72 7.03 0.05
CA LEU A 15 18.90 5.62 0.36
C LEU A 15 17.95 4.70 -0.41
N LEU A 16 16.71 5.14 -0.66
CA LEU A 16 15.74 4.34 -1.42
C LEU A 16 15.94 4.44 -2.94
N ARG A 17 16.54 5.51 -3.44
CA ARG A 17 16.59 5.83 -4.88
C ARG A 17 17.04 4.66 -5.77
N PRO A 18 18.09 3.90 -5.44
CA PRO A 18 18.54 2.78 -6.29
C PRO A 18 17.49 1.69 -6.51
N SER A 19 16.56 1.53 -5.55
CA SER A 19 15.48 0.54 -5.66
C SER A 19 14.39 0.95 -6.66
N PHE A 20 14.36 2.21 -7.08
CA PHE A 20 13.32 2.79 -7.96
C PHE A 20 13.88 3.34 -9.28
N GLU A 21 15.13 3.03 -9.62
CA GLU A 21 15.72 3.41 -10.92
C GLU A 21 15.07 2.64 -12.08
N MET A 22 15.04 3.26 -13.26
CA MET A 22 14.37 2.73 -14.46
C MET A 22 14.91 1.35 -14.88
N THR A 23 16.21 1.12 -14.72
CA THR A 23 16.88 -0.17 -14.95
C THR A 23 16.35 -1.29 -14.05
N ARG A 24 15.79 -0.96 -12.89
CA ARG A 24 15.15 -1.93 -12.00
C ARG A 24 13.71 -2.21 -12.41
N ILE A 25 12.98 -1.22 -12.93
CA ILE A 25 11.61 -1.40 -13.47
C ILE A 25 11.62 -2.46 -14.58
N SER A 26 12.59 -2.41 -15.50
CA SER A 26 12.75 -3.42 -16.55
C SER A 26 12.91 -4.84 -15.99
N LYS A 27 13.56 -5.00 -14.83
CA LYS A 27 13.79 -6.31 -14.20
C LYS A 27 12.55 -6.88 -13.53
N VAL A 28 11.63 -6.01 -13.07
CA VAL A 28 10.42 -6.41 -12.35
C VAL A 28 9.17 -6.39 -13.21
N PHE A 29 9.25 -5.91 -14.46
CA PHE A 29 8.12 -5.86 -15.38
C PHE A 29 7.43 -7.22 -15.56
N ASN A 30 8.21 -8.30 -15.69
CA ASN A 30 7.65 -9.64 -15.82
C ASN A 30 6.81 -10.02 -14.58
N LEU A 31 7.27 -9.67 -13.38
CA LEU A 31 6.54 -9.91 -12.13
C LEU A 31 5.22 -9.12 -12.08
N MET A 32 5.20 -7.89 -12.61
CA MET A 32 3.98 -7.09 -12.74
C MET A 32 2.99 -7.72 -13.73
N SER A 33 3.50 -8.15 -14.89
CA SER A 33 2.71 -8.81 -15.92
C SER A 33 2.11 -10.13 -15.42
N GLU A 34 2.88 -10.91 -14.66
CA GLU A 34 2.40 -12.14 -14.01
C GLU A 34 1.27 -11.88 -12.99
N ALA A 35 1.37 -10.81 -12.20
CA ALA A 35 0.29 -10.42 -11.28
C ALA A 35 -1.01 -10.09 -12.04
N VAL A 36 -0.90 -9.37 -13.17
CA VAL A 36 -2.04 -9.08 -14.05
C VAL A 36 -2.60 -10.38 -14.65
N SER A 37 -1.76 -11.27 -15.16
CA SER A 37 -2.20 -12.55 -15.74
C SER A 37 -2.95 -13.40 -14.71
N ASP A 38 -2.46 -13.46 -13.47
CA ASP A 38 -3.14 -14.19 -12.39
C ASP A 38 -4.50 -13.56 -12.04
N MET A 39 -4.62 -12.22 -12.05
CA MET A 39 -5.91 -11.54 -11.86
C MET A 39 -6.88 -11.81 -13.02
N MET A 40 -6.40 -11.79 -14.27
CA MET A 40 -7.25 -12.09 -15.44
C MET A 40 -7.83 -13.51 -15.35
N LYS A 41 -7.02 -14.50 -14.94
CA LYS A 41 -7.51 -15.87 -14.68
C LYS A 41 -8.57 -15.94 -13.58
N ARG A 42 -8.58 -15.00 -12.62
CA ARG A 42 -9.65 -14.90 -11.62
C ARG A 42 -10.91 -14.32 -12.25
N PHE A 43 -10.79 -13.27 -13.06
CA PHE A 43 -11.91 -12.68 -13.78
C PHE A 43 -12.57 -13.64 -14.77
N GLU A 44 -11.80 -14.50 -15.43
CA GLU A 44 -12.32 -15.55 -16.32
C GLU A 44 -13.24 -16.56 -15.62
N LYS A 45 -13.19 -16.68 -14.29
CA LYS A 45 -14.07 -17.57 -13.52
C LYS A 45 -15.46 -16.97 -13.28
N TYR A 46 -15.63 -15.67 -13.49
CA TYR A 46 -16.92 -15.02 -13.32
C TYR A 46 -17.79 -15.28 -14.56
N PRO A 47 -19.11 -15.51 -14.40
CA PRO A 47 -20.05 -15.56 -15.51
C PRO A 47 -20.00 -14.29 -16.37
N ASN A 48 -20.33 -14.41 -17.65
CA ASN A 48 -20.47 -13.25 -18.53
C ASN A 48 -21.43 -12.21 -17.95
N ALA A 49 -21.07 -10.93 -18.06
CA ALA A 49 -21.80 -9.78 -17.50
C ALA A 49 -21.92 -9.75 -15.96
N SER A 50 -21.03 -10.44 -15.23
CA SER A 50 -20.94 -10.28 -13.78
C SER A 50 -20.54 -8.86 -13.39
N ILE A 51 -21.17 -8.34 -12.33
CA ILE A 51 -20.75 -7.11 -11.67
C ILE A 51 -19.62 -7.48 -10.71
N ILE A 52 -18.51 -6.76 -10.79
CA ILE A 52 -17.31 -6.99 -9.97
C ILE A 52 -17.02 -5.71 -9.18
N GLU A 53 -16.69 -5.86 -7.90
CA GLU A 53 -16.17 -4.78 -7.05
C GLU A 53 -14.76 -4.39 -7.51
N VAL A 54 -14.68 -3.39 -8.39
CA VAL A 54 -13.41 -2.96 -9.01
C VAL A 54 -12.43 -2.42 -7.98
N ASP A 55 -12.92 -1.76 -6.93
CA ASP A 55 -12.07 -1.18 -5.88
C ASP A 55 -11.28 -2.26 -5.13
N GLU A 56 -11.95 -3.32 -4.69
CA GLU A 56 -11.30 -4.46 -4.03
C GLU A 56 -10.31 -5.14 -4.98
N ALA A 57 -10.72 -5.41 -6.22
CA ALA A 57 -9.88 -6.08 -7.20
C ALA A 57 -8.61 -5.28 -7.53
N MET A 58 -8.75 -3.97 -7.78
CA MET A 58 -7.62 -3.08 -8.07
C MET A 58 -6.69 -2.93 -6.87
N THR A 59 -7.25 -2.87 -5.66
CA THR A 59 -6.44 -2.80 -4.45
C THR A 59 -5.66 -4.10 -4.23
N PHE A 60 -6.28 -5.27 -4.47
CA PHE A 60 -5.58 -6.55 -4.38
C PHE A 60 -4.42 -6.67 -5.38
N ILE A 61 -4.65 -6.41 -6.67
CA ILE A 61 -3.58 -6.52 -7.67
C ILE A 61 -2.45 -5.53 -7.42
N THR A 62 -2.77 -4.32 -6.96
CA THR A 62 -1.76 -3.32 -6.58
C THR A 62 -0.88 -3.84 -5.45
N ALA A 63 -1.48 -4.47 -4.43
CA ALA A 63 -0.74 -5.10 -3.34
C ALA A 63 0.13 -6.26 -3.86
N ASP A 64 -0.40 -7.16 -4.69
CA ASP A 64 0.38 -8.29 -5.23
C ASP A 64 1.58 -7.82 -6.07
N VAL A 65 1.41 -6.77 -6.88
CA VAL A 65 2.51 -6.13 -7.62
C VAL A 65 3.60 -5.62 -6.66
N ILE A 66 3.23 -4.91 -5.58
CA ILE A 66 4.21 -4.42 -4.60
C ILE A 66 4.97 -5.58 -3.95
N PHE A 67 4.25 -6.63 -3.54
CA PHE A 67 4.85 -7.79 -2.88
C PHE A 67 5.83 -8.53 -3.79
N ARG A 68 5.46 -8.79 -5.04
CA ARG A 68 6.35 -9.48 -5.98
C ARG A 68 7.57 -8.64 -6.33
N THR A 69 7.40 -7.34 -6.54
CA THR A 69 8.46 -6.49 -7.09
C THR A 69 9.40 -5.91 -6.03
N ILE A 70 8.95 -5.72 -4.79
CA ILE A 70 9.74 -5.15 -3.71
C ILE A 70 10.06 -6.18 -2.62
N MET A 71 9.09 -7.03 -2.26
CA MET A 71 9.23 -8.01 -1.17
C MET A 71 9.61 -9.41 -1.66
N SER A 72 9.76 -9.60 -2.98
CA SER A 72 10.11 -10.86 -3.63
C SER A 72 9.23 -12.04 -3.21
N SER A 73 7.96 -11.78 -2.90
CA SER A 73 6.98 -12.78 -2.48
C SER A 73 5.67 -12.61 -3.24
N LYS A 74 4.99 -13.72 -3.53
CA LYS A 74 3.64 -13.69 -4.07
C LYS A 74 2.66 -13.54 -2.92
N LEU A 75 1.64 -12.72 -3.10
CA LEU A 75 0.60 -12.56 -2.10
C LEU A 75 -0.30 -13.79 -2.12
N ASP A 76 -0.25 -14.59 -1.06
CA ASP A 76 -1.26 -15.62 -0.83
C ASP A 76 -2.63 -14.97 -0.59
N GLU A 77 -3.72 -15.63 -0.94
CA GLU A 77 -5.05 -15.04 -0.88
C GLU A 77 -5.48 -14.72 0.56
N GLU A 78 -5.11 -15.57 1.53
CA GLU A 78 -5.43 -15.35 2.94
C GLU A 78 -4.55 -14.24 3.57
N GLN A 79 -3.25 -14.25 3.26
CA GLN A 79 -2.34 -13.20 3.75
C GLN A 79 -2.65 -11.85 3.09
N GLY A 80 -3.04 -11.87 1.83
CA GLY A 80 -3.37 -10.68 1.07
C GLY A 80 -4.54 -9.92 1.66
N LYS A 81 -5.60 -10.60 2.08
CA LYS A 81 -6.74 -9.97 2.76
C LYS A 81 -6.32 -9.29 4.07
N LYS A 82 -5.49 -9.94 4.89
CA LYS A 82 -5.00 -9.35 6.15
C LYS A 82 -4.17 -8.09 5.91
N ILE A 83 -3.31 -8.11 4.90
CA ILE A 83 -2.48 -6.96 4.52
C ILE A 83 -3.34 -5.84 3.93
N LEU A 84 -4.31 -6.18 3.10
CA LEU A 84 -5.28 -5.26 2.52
C LEU A 84 -6.04 -4.51 3.62
N ASP A 85 -6.63 -5.25 4.56
CA ASP A 85 -7.38 -4.68 5.69
C ASP A 85 -6.52 -3.75 6.55
N ALA A 86 -5.27 -4.17 6.83
CA ALA A 86 -4.32 -3.36 7.57
C ALA A 86 -3.96 -2.07 6.82
N PHE A 87 -3.80 -2.17 5.49
CA PHE A 87 -3.48 -1.02 4.64
C PHE A 87 -4.64 -0.01 4.56
N VAL A 88 -5.87 -0.49 4.35
CA VAL A 88 -7.08 0.35 4.35
C VAL A 88 -7.22 1.06 5.70
N THR A 89 -7.08 0.32 6.81
CA THR A 89 -7.11 0.87 8.17
C THR A 89 -6.04 1.96 8.35
N PHE A 90 -4.83 1.73 7.86
CA PHE A 90 -3.75 2.71 7.95
C PHE A 90 -4.06 3.98 7.14
N GLN A 91 -4.60 3.86 5.94
CA GLN A 91 -4.96 5.00 5.08
C GLN A 91 -6.03 5.88 5.73
N GLU A 92 -7.10 5.30 6.25
CA GLU A 92 -8.16 6.03 6.96
C GLU A 92 -7.59 6.82 8.15
N GLN A 93 -6.78 6.16 8.98
CA GLN A 93 -6.22 6.80 10.18
C GLN A 93 -5.22 7.90 9.84
N SER A 94 -4.39 7.68 8.80
CA SER A 94 -3.35 8.64 8.42
C SER A 94 -3.91 9.96 7.90
N VAL A 95 -5.06 9.93 7.20
CA VAL A 95 -5.81 11.14 6.80
C VAL A 95 -6.32 11.91 8.01
N HIS A 96 -6.95 11.22 8.98
CA HIS A 96 -7.44 11.88 10.20
C HIS A 96 -6.34 12.54 11.02
N THR A 97 -5.19 11.87 11.20
CA THR A 97 -4.06 12.46 11.94
C THR A 97 -3.47 13.66 11.19
N ALA A 98 -3.33 13.58 9.86
CA ALA A 98 -2.83 14.69 9.05
C ALA A 98 -3.75 15.92 9.17
N MET A 99 -5.06 15.70 9.11
CA MET A 99 -6.06 16.76 9.27
C MET A 99 -6.02 17.41 10.66
N ARG A 100 -5.94 16.63 11.75
CA ARG A 100 -5.81 17.17 13.11
C ARG A 100 -4.54 18.01 13.29
N ARG A 101 -3.43 17.58 12.67
CA ARG A 101 -2.15 18.32 12.71
C ARG A 101 -2.21 19.62 11.92
N MET A 102 -2.92 19.65 10.79
CA MET A 102 -3.17 20.85 9.98
C MET A 102 -3.95 21.90 10.79
N PHE A 103 -4.96 21.50 11.56
CA PHE A 103 -5.73 22.39 12.43
C PHE A 103 -5.05 22.70 13.78
N ARG A 104 -3.76 22.38 13.96
CA ARG A 104 -2.98 22.66 15.19
C ARG A 104 -3.65 22.17 16.49
N PHE A 105 -4.31 21.01 16.46
CA PHE A 105 -4.89 20.45 17.67
C PHE A 105 -3.82 20.19 18.76
N PRO A 106 -4.13 20.43 20.05
CA PRO A 106 -3.20 20.15 21.14
C PRO A 106 -2.78 18.68 21.18
N LYS A 107 -1.47 18.43 21.21
CA LYS A 107 -0.89 17.07 21.12
C LYS A 107 -1.38 16.11 22.21
N TRP A 108 -1.66 16.62 23.40
CA TRP A 108 -2.16 15.79 24.51
C TRP A 108 -3.56 15.24 24.21
N LEU A 109 -4.41 16.03 23.54
CA LEU A 109 -5.75 15.65 23.17
C LEU A 109 -5.76 14.63 22.00
N SER A 110 -4.86 14.80 21.02
CA SER A 110 -4.70 13.83 19.93
C SER A 110 -4.18 12.47 20.41
N TYR A 111 -3.29 12.46 21.41
CA TYR A 111 -2.79 11.24 22.05
C TYR A 111 -3.88 10.46 22.80
N VAL A 112 -4.81 11.15 23.48
CA VAL A 112 -5.94 10.53 24.18
C VAL A 112 -7.01 10.04 23.20
N LEU A 113 -7.22 10.74 22.08
CA LEU A 113 -8.23 10.44 21.05
C LEU A 113 -7.83 9.38 20.00
N GLY A 114 -6.88 8.49 20.31
CA GLY A 114 -6.74 7.22 19.58
C GLY A 114 -5.57 7.08 18.59
N ASP A 115 -4.56 7.95 18.61
CA ASP A 115 -3.32 7.75 17.80
C ASP A 115 -2.57 6.42 18.13
N ARG A 116 -2.97 5.71 19.20
CA ARG A 116 -2.46 4.37 19.55
C ARG A 116 -2.80 3.27 18.54
N LYS A 117 -3.90 3.37 17.78
CA LYS A 117 -4.28 2.30 16.82
C LYS A 117 -3.29 2.19 15.66
N ARG A 118 -2.68 3.31 15.24
CA ARG A 118 -1.67 3.35 14.18
C ARG A 118 -0.36 2.64 14.53
N ALA A 119 -0.04 2.49 15.81
CA ALA A 119 1.16 1.77 16.25
C ALA A 119 1.00 0.25 16.27
N LYS A 120 -0.23 -0.26 16.12
CA LYS A 120 -0.56 -1.69 16.14
C LYS A 120 -0.85 -2.29 14.76
N ALA A 121 -1.06 -1.45 13.74
CA ALA A 121 -1.17 -1.85 12.33
C ALA A 121 0.22 -1.80 11.69
#